data_AF-A0A834IGE8-F1
#
_entry.id   AF-A0A834IGE8-F1
#
_cell.length_a   1.000
_cell.length_b   1.000
_cell.length_c   1.000
_cell.angle_alpha   90.00
_cell.angle_beta   90.00
_cell.angle_gamma   90.00
#
_symmetry.space_group_name_H-M   'P 1'
#
loop_
_entity.id
_entity.type
_entity.pdbx_description
1 polymer ?
#
loop_
_entity_poly.entity_id
_entity_poly.type
_entity_poly.pdbx_seq_one_letter_code
_entity_poly.pdbx_strand_id
1 'polypeptide(L)'
;MMFPLEILEIILSKCDGKTLLNARKSCTDLRGIVDYLAEKTRLWEWCCREEIPNEQLVEYLPKYEGCGKEKWLNMYINWYSWEKIEKLTILEPVRCPLNLSKISCVAVSSHHIAIGSEDGRLKIFTQHWRPFFEHRIVAVKITNLTFIGCSDDLNDLDMCLVVAFPNGLSIFAFKDSQSFKIDIDGIKSHSVFRNYICYEKVGGRLTIIKISNLIDRRRVQEIWFARVYSPSWITCYKMWNGTCTFLINTTIKSLSYDTPTITPLEEMQKVTDLWFYAPLMINSSVTKIYRDNVIINVYKNNVTTWSPHRDIMEDYIEIVILDKETHFSKKLFNMLEIFKCNITCIFLYGNLLLIGTDCGELYYYHISNWKNIDLKQYNHRQIVGRHPIIAIAVKEFEKERRFYVSSRFAIHEVAGFMPNVYP
;
A
#
# COMPACT_ATOMS: atom_id res chain seq x y z
N MET A 1 39.22 -21.98 -19.91
CA MET A 1 38.49 -21.92 -21.20
C MET A 1 37.22 -21.13 -20.97
N MET A 2 36.99 -20.09 -21.76
CA MET A 2 35.73 -19.35 -21.74
C MET A 2 34.81 -19.99 -22.78
N PHE A 3 33.56 -20.28 -22.43
CA PHE A 3 32.58 -20.79 -23.38
C PHE A 3 32.34 -19.74 -24.50
N PRO A 4 31.99 -20.17 -25.73
CA PRO A 4 31.44 -19.29 -26.75
C PRO A 4 30.25 -18.46 -26.24
N LEU A 5 30.09 -17.24 -26.76
CA LEU A 5 29.05 -16.30 -26.32
C LEU A 5 27.65 -16.91 -26.44
N GLU A 6 27.39 -17.65 -27.52
CA GLU A 6 26.10 -18.28 -27.79
C GLU A 6 25.75 -19.34 -26.73
N ILE A 7 26.75 -20.08 -26.24
CA ILE A 7 26.57 -21.07 -25.17
C ILE A 7 26.30 -20.35 -23.85
N LEU A 8 27.00 -19.25 -23.56
CA LEU A 8 26.75 -18.45 -22.36
C LEU A 8 25.36 -17.83 -22.36
N GLU A 9 24.89 -17.35 -23.51
CA GLU A 9 23.53 -16.82 -23.67
C GLU A 9 22.47 -17.87 -23.37
N ILE A 10 22.63 -19.09 -23.89
CA ILE A 10 21.72 -20.20 -23.62
C ILE A 10 21.71 -20.55 -22.13
N ILE A 11 22.89 -20.65 -21.49
CA ILE A 11 22.99 -20.96 -20.06
C ILE A 11 22.29 -19.87 -19.23
N LEU A 12 22.64 -18.61 -19.45
CA LEU A 12 22.08 -17.48 -18.69
C LEU A 12 20.56 -17.34 -18.91
N SER A 13 20.06 -17.61 -20.12
CA SER A 13 18.60 -17.59 -20.40
C SER A 13 17.77 -18.60 -19.59
N LYS A 14 18.44 -19.59 -18.96
CA LYS A 14 17.80 -20.62 -18.11
C LYS A 14 18.03 -20.38 -16.62
N CYS A 15 18.81 -19.36 -16.24
CA CYS A 15 19.06 -19.03 -14.85
C CYS A 15 17.88 -18.27 -14.25
N ASP A 16 17.73 -18.38 -12.92
CA ASP A 16 16.84 -17.53 -12.15
C ASP A 16 17.40 -16.09 -12.07
N GLY A 17 16.52 -15.13 -11.81
CA GLY A 17 16.84 -13.72 -11.69
C GLY A 17 17.90 -13.43 -10.62
N LYS A 18 17.94 -14.22 -9.54
CA LYS A 18 18.95 -14.07 -8.47
C LYS A 18 20.34 -14.43 -9.00
N THR A 19 20.48 -15.54 -9.73
CA THR A 19 21.74 -15.93 -10.36
C THR A 19 22.14 -14.93 -11.43
N LEU A 20 21.19 -14.46 -12.25
CA LEU A 20 21.43 -13.44 -13.27
C LEU A 20 21.93 -12.12 -12.68
N LEU A 21 21.33 -11.64 -11.58
CA LEU A 21 21.81 -10.45 -10.88
C LEU A 21 23.22 -10.64 -10.32
N ASN A 22 23.55 -11.83 -9.81
CA ASN A 22 24.89 -12.10 -9.31
C ASN A 22 25.92 -12.21 -10.45
N ALA A 23 25.57 -12.82 -11.57
CA ALA A 23 26.40 -12.87 -12.78
C ALA A 23 26.67 -11.47 -13.34
N ARG A 24 25.64 -10.60 -13.38
CA ARG A 24 25.77 -9.20 -13.80
C ARG A 24 26.71 -8.37 -12.92
N LYS A 25 26.93 -8.80 -11.66
CA LYS A 25 27.82 -8.14 -10.70
C LYS A 25 29.25 -8.64 -10.75
N SER A 26 29.49 -9.88 -11.17
CA SER A 26 30.79 -10.53 -10.99
C SER A 26 31.86 -9.97 -11.92
N CYS A 27 31.55 -9.74 -13.20
CA CYS A 27 32.47 -9.13 -14.16
C CYS A 27 31.75 -8.33 -15.26
N THR A 28 32.50 -7.47 -15.95
CA THR A 28 32.01 -6.62 -17.06
C THR A 28 31.48 -7.44 -18.23
N ASP A 29 32.10 -8.58 -18.52
CA ASP A 29 31.75 -9.42 -19.67
C ASP A 29 30.39 -10.10 -19.45
N LEU A 30 30.17 -10.70 -18.27
CA LEU A 30 28.88 -11.27 -17.90
C LEU A 30 27.79 -10.21 -17.77
N ARG A 31 28.14 -9.01 -17.30
CA ARG A 31 27.21 -7.87 -17.33
C ARG A 31 26.75 -7.55 -18.74
N GLY A 32 27.70 -7.44 -19.68
CA GLY A 32 27.41 -7.16 -21.09
C GLY A 32 26.49 -8.22 -21.72
N ILE A 33 26.72 -9.51 -21.42
CA ILE A 33 25.89 -10.60 -21.93
C ILE A 33 24.48 -10.55 -21.33
N VAL A 34 24.35 -10.34 -20.02
CA VAL A 34 23.02 -10.25 -19.36
C VAL A 34 22.25 -9.03 -19.84
N ASP A 35 22.92 -7.88 -20.01
CA ASP A 35 22.30 -6.66 -20.52
C ASP A 35 21.86 -6.84 -21.98
N TYR A 36 22.69 -7.48 -22.82
CA TYR A 36 22.31 -7.84 -24.19
C TYR A 36 21.09 -8.77 -24.25
N LEU A 37 21.05 -9.81 -23.41
CA LEU A 37 19.90 -10.71 -23.31
C LEU A 37 18.64 -9.97 -22.85
N ALA A 38 18.77 -9.07 -21.88
CA ALA A 38 17.68 -8.24 -21.39
C ALA A 38 17.14 -7.26 -22.43
N GLU A 39 17.96 -6.79 -23.38
CA GLU A 39 17.51 -5.97 -24.50
C GLU A 39 16.79 -6.79 -25.58
N LYS A 40 17.29 -8.00 -25.88
CA LYS A 40 16.75 -8.87 -26.92
C LYS A 40 15.50 -9.62 -26.51
N THR A 41 15.32 -9.83 -25.21
CA THR A 41 14.25 -10.66 -24.66
C THR A 41 13.52 -9.94 -23.52
N ARG A 42 12.41 -10.53 -23.04
CA ARG A 42 11.69 -10.04 -21.86
C ARG A 42 12.20 -10.69 -20.58
N LEU A 43 13.52 -10.88 -20.46
CA LEU A 43 14.17 -11.63 -19.39
C LEU A 43 13.70 -11.19 -17.99
N TRP A 44 13.83 -9.90 -17.68
CA TRP A 44 13.46 -9.39 -16.36
C TRP A 44 11.95 -9.34 -16.10
N GLU A 45 11.13 -9.18 -17.14
CA GLU A 45 9.68 -9.32 -17.00
C GLU A 45 9.32 -10.75 -16.61
N TRP A 46 9.94 -11.74 -17.24
CA TRP A 46 9.77 -13.15 -16.90
C TRP A 46 10.25 -13.43 -15.47
N CYS A 47 11.47 -13.01 -15.09
CA CYS A 47 11.97 -13.18 -13.72
C CYS A 47 11.03 -12.57 -12.67
N CYS A 48 10.49 -11.37 -12.93
CA CYS A 48 9.54 -10.74 -12.02
C CYS A 48 8.25 -11.54 -11.87
N ARG A 49 7.68 -12.06 -12.97
CA ARG A 49 6.42 -12.81 -12.95
C ARG A 49 6.55 -14.18 -12.31
N GLU A 50 7.70 -14.82 -12.47
CA GLU A 50 7.95 -16.15 -11.92
C GLU A 50 8.36 -16.12 -10.44
N GLU A 51 9.18 -15.15 -10.03
CA GLU A 51 9.80 -15.16 -8.69
C GLU A 51 9.15 -14.22 -7.68
N ILE A 52 8.58 -13.09 -8.13
CA ILE A 52 7.88 -12.17 -7.23
C ILE A 52 6.45 -12.69 -7.04
N PRO A 53 6.01 -12.97 -5.80
CA PRO A 53 4.63 -13.39 -5.57
C PRO A 53 3.63 -12.40 -6.17
N ASN A 54 2.62 -12.90 -6.90
CA ASN A 54 1.65 -12.08 -7.62
C ASN A 54 1.02 -10.97 -6.75
N GLU A 55 0.71 -11.28 -5.49
CA GLU A 55 0.17 -10.31 -4.52
C GLU A 55 1.11 -9.11 -4.30
N GLN A 56 2.42 -9.32 -4.32
CA GLN A 56 3.43 -8.27 -4.18
C GLN A 56 3.60 -7.53 -5.51
N LEU A 57 3.65 -8.28 -6.61
CA LEU A 57 3.84 -7.74 -7.96
C LEU A 57 2.77 -6.71 -8.32
N VAL A 58 1.52 -6.98 -7.96
CA VAL A 58 0.36 -6.08 -8.16
C VAL A 58 0.58 -4.68 -7.56
N GLU A 59 1.30 -4.57 -6.44
CA GLU A 59 1.57 -3.29 -5.78
C GLU A 59 2.71 -2.52 -6.46
N TYR A 60 3.69 -3.24 -7.02
CA TYR A 60 4.81 -2.65 -7.74
C TYR A 60 4.42 -2.12 -9.11
N LEU A 61 3.61 -2.88 -9.87
CA LEU A 61 3.32 -2.59 -11.27
C LEU A 61 2.87 -1.14 -11.53
N PRO A 62 1.90 -0.57 -10.77
CA PRO A 62 1.43 0.80 -10.98
C PRO A 62 2.48 1.87 -10.67
N LYS A 63 3.42 1.58 -9.76
CA LYS A 63 4.45 2.56 -9.34
C LYS A 63 5.59 2.69 -10.33
N TYR A 64 5.80 1.63 -11.11
CA TYR A 64 6.85 1.53 -12.10
C TYR A 64 6.33 1.79 -13.54
N GLU A 65 5.05 2.14 -13.72
CA GLU A 65 4.44 2.40 -15.04
C GLU A 65 5.17 3.47 -15.88
N GLY A 66 5.94 4.37 -15.26
CA GLY A 66 6.76 5.39 -15.95
C GLY A 66 8.26 5.11 -16.09
N CYS A 67 8.79 3.97 -15.63
CA CYS A 67 10.24 3.75 -15.49
C CYS A 67 10.97 3.23 -16.76
N GLY A 68 10.43 3.49 -17.96
CA GLY A 68 11.11 3.18 -19.23
C GLY A 68 11.44 1.70 -19.48
N LYS A 69 12.46 1.42 -20.30
CA LYS A 69 12.85 0.05 -20.73
C LYS A 69 13.40 -0.81 -19.58
N GLU A 70 14.01 -0.20 -18.57
CA GLU A 70 14.63 -0.91 -17.43
C GLU A 70 13.66 -1.13 -16.25
N LYS A 71 12.37 -0.81 -16.44
CA LYS A 71 11.30 -0.99 -15.44
C LYS A 71 11.42 -2.30 -14.65
N TRP A 72 11.45 -3.41 -15.38
CA TRP A 72 11.41 -4.76 -14.81
C TRP A 72 12.68 -5.10 -14.04
N LEU A 73 13.84 -4.68 -14.57
CA LEU A 73 15.14 -4.85 -13.90
C LEU A 73 15.17 -4.08 -12.58
N ASN A 74 14.78 -2.80 -12.60
CA ASN A 74 14.78 -1.94 -11.41
C ASN A 74 13.80 -2.46 -10.35
N MET A 75 12.62 -2.90 -10.77
CA MET A 75 11.64 -3.52 -9.87
C MET A 75 12.19 -4.81 -9.24
N TYR A 76 12.82 -5.69 -10.03
CA TYR A 76 13.41 -6.92 -9.53
C TYR A 76 14.55 -6.65 -8.55
N ILE A 77 15.45 -5.71 -8.89
CA ILE A 77 16.54 -5.28 -8.01
C ILE A 77 16.00 -4.75 -6.68
N ASN A 78 15.00 -3.87 -6.72
CA ASN A 78 14.42 -3.30 -5.51
C ASN A 78 13.76 -4.40 -4.66
N TRP A 79 12.93 -5.26 -5.25
CA TRP A 79 12.33 -6.38 -4.54
C TRP A 79 13.38 -7.27 -3.85
N TYR A 80 14.41 -7.67 -4.59
CA TYR A 80 15.50 -8.50 -4.08
C TYR A 80 16.30 -7.81 -2.96
N SER A 81 16.51 -6.49 -3.08
CA SER A 81 17.25 -5.71 -2.09
C SER A 81 16.55 -5.74 -0.73
N TRP A 82 15.23 -5.61 -0.73
CA TRP A 82 14.41 -5.64 0.47
C TRP A 82 14.11 -7.06 0.98
N GLU A 83 14.42 -8.11 0.22
CA GLU A 83 14.45 -9.49 0.74
C GLU A 83 15.58 -9.68 1.77
N LYS A 84 16.69 -8.94 1.60
CA LYS A 84 17.89 -9.02 2.44
C LYS A 84 18.04 -7.79 3.33
N ILE A 85 17.01 -7.45 4.10
CA ILE A 85 16.98 -6.25 4.97
C ILE A 85 18.24 -6.15 5.85
N GLU A 86 18.74 -7.27 6.38
CA GLU A 86 19.95 -7.29 7.22
C GLU A 86 21.21 -6.78 6.51
N LYS A 87 21.24 -6.90 5.17
CA LYS A 87 22.34 -6.42 4.31
C LYS A 87 22.01 -5.07 3.67
N LEU A 88 20.82 -4.55 3.90
CA LEU A 88 20.37 -3.27 3.38
C LEU A 88 20.94 -2.16 4.24
N THR A 89 21.58 -1.18 3.62
CA THR A 89 21.95 0.05 4.32
C THR A 89 20.71 0.93 4.37
N ILE A 90 19.99 0.85 5.49
CA ILE A 90 18.88 1.77 5.78
C ILE A 90 19.50 3.11 6.20
N LEU A 91 19.23 4.14 5.42
CA LEU A 91 19.75 5.48 5.67
C LEU A 91 19.05 6.11 6.89
N GLU A 92 19.76 7.02 7.55
CA GLU A 92 19.18 7.83 8.60
C GLU A 92 17.98 8.63 8.08
N PRO A 93 16.92 8.80 8.88
CA PRO A 93 15.71 9.51 8.43
C PRO A 93 16.03 10.97 8.11
N VAL A 94 15.85 11.36 6.85
CA VAL A 94 16.06 12.75 6.42
C VAL A 94 14.77 13.52 6.63
N ARG A 95 14.82 14.52 7.51
CA ARG A 95 13.67 15.38 7.77
C ARG A 95 13.38 16.26 6.55
N CYS A 96 12.10 16.33 6.16
CA CYS A 96 11.60 17.27 5.16
C CYS A 96 12.00 18.72 5.53
N PRO A 97 12.44 19.55 4.55
CA PRO A 97 12.87 20.92 4.82
C PRO A 97 11.72 21.88 5.21
N LEU A 98 10.46 21.46 5.08
CA LEU A 98 9.30 22.30 5.33
C LEU A 98 8.80 22.20 6.78
N ASN A 99 8.41 23.35 7.34
CA ASN A 99 7.69 23.40 8.60
C ASN A 99 6.20 23.11 8.37
N LEU A 100 5.84 21.86 8.62
CA LEU A 100 4.47 21.38 8.54
C LEU A 100 3.88 21.27 9.94
N SER A 101 2.57 21.44 10.07
CA SER A 101 1.88 21.32 11.36
C SER A 101 0.55 20.64 11.17
N LYS A 102 0.12 19.88 12.18
CA LYS A 102 -1.18 19.20 12.21
C LYS A 102 -1.36 18.25 11.02
N ILE A 103 -0.30 17.56 10.61
CA ILE A 103 -0.39 16.54 9.58
C ILE A 103 -1.32 15.43 10.08
N SER A 104 -2.17 14.92 9.20
CA SER A 104 -3.06 13.79 9.47
C SER A 104 -2.79 12.59 8.57
N CYS A 105 -2.37 12.81 7.33
CA CYS A 105 -2.09 11.76 6.36
C CYS A 105 -1.16 12.28 5.25
N VAL A 106 -0.51 11.35 4.56
CA VAL A 106 0.40 11.61 3.44
C VAL A 106 0.13 10.62 2.33
N ALA A 107 0.19 11.09 1.08
CA ALA A 107 0.18 10.25 -0.10
C ALA A 107 1.30 10.69 -1.04
N VAL A 108 1.86 9.74 -1.79
CA VAL A 108 2.98 10.00 -2.70
C VAL A 108 2.71 9.34 -4.04
N SER A 109 2.99 10.06 -5.12
CA SER A 109 3.00 9.58 -6.51
C SER A 109 4.39 9.72 -7.12
N SER A 110 4.53 9.42 -8.41
CA SER A 110 5.79 9.57 -9.15
C SER A 110 6.32 11.01 -9.09
N HIS A 111 5.46 12.03 -9.19
CA HIS A 111 5.89 13.43 -9.28
C HIS A 111 5.46 14.31 -8.11
N HIS A 112 4.48 13.88 -7.32
CA HIS A 112 3.84 14.72 -6.31
C HIS A 112 3.75 14.06 -4.93
N ILE A 113 3.79 14.89 -3.89
CA ILE A 113 3.58 14.53 -2.49
C ILE A 113 2.37 15.33 -2.01
N ALA A 114 1.32 14.65 -1.58
CA ALA A 114 0.12 15.26 -1.02
C ALA A 114 0.07 15.05 0.49
N ILE A 115 -0.29 16.11 1.21
CA ILE A 115 -0.31 16.16 2.68
C ILE A 115 -1.67 16.69 3.10
N GLY A 116 -2.33 15.90 3.94
CA GLY A 116 -3.60 16.26 4.56
C GLY A 116 -3.36 16.75 5.98
N SER A 117 -4.15 17.73 6.39
CA SER A 117 -4.05 18.35 7.71
C SER A 117 -5.30 18.10 8.55
N GLU A 118 -5.17 18.18 9.88
CA GLU A 118 -6.27 18.05 10.83
C GLU A 118 -7.28 19.20 10.77
N ASP A 119 -6.90 20.35 10.18
CA ASP A 119 -7.78 21.51 10.00
C ASP A 119 -8.45 21.56 8.61
N GLY A 120 -8.25 20.52 7.79
CA GLY A 120 -8.86 20.38 6.47
C GLY A 120 -8.09 21.04 5.33
N ARG A 121 -6.82 21.40 5.56
CA ARG A 121 -5.91 21.89 4.51
C ARG A 121 -5.27 20.74 3.75
N LEU A 122 -5.37 20.81 2.43
CA LEU A 122 -4.64 19.99 1.50
C LEU A 122 -3.45 20.79 0.96
N LYS A 123 -2.25 20.22 1.08
CA LYS A 123 -1.03 20.74 0.48
C LYS A 123 -0.46 19.70 -0.47
N ILE A 124 -0.16 20.09 -1.70
CA ILE A 124 0.49 19.25 -2.70
C ILE A 124 1.79 19.92 -3.07
N PHE A 125 2.85 19.12 -3.07
CA PHE A 125 4.19 19.52 -3.43
C PHE A 125 4.68 18.69 -4.60
N THR A 126 5.64 19.22 -5.34
CA THR A 126 6.47 18.41 -6.23
C THR A 126 7.42 17.53 -5.42
N GLN A 127 8.07 16.58 -6.09
CA GLN A 127 9.10 15.73 -5.47
C GLN A 127 10.28 16.49 -4.82
N HIS A 128 10.49 17.76 -5.17
CA HIS A 128 11.52 18.61 -4.59
C HIS A 128 10.97 19.57 -3.54
N TRP A 129 9.82 19.24 -2.95
CA TRP A 129 9.14 20.04 -1.93
C TRP A 129 8.75 21.45 -2.38
N ARG A 130 8.63 21.70 -3.70
CA ARG A 130 8.09 22.97 -4.22
C ARG A 130 6.57 22.94 -4.13
N PRO A 131 5.91 23.98 -3.60
CA PRO A 131 4.46 24.00 -3.49
C PRO A 131 3.82 23.99 -4.89
N PHE A 132 2.85 23.10 -5.07
CA PHE A 132 2.03 23.00 -6.28
C PHE A 132 0.60 23.47 -6.01
N PHE A 133 0.02 23.04 -4.89
CA PHE A 133 -1.33 23.42 -4.49
C PHE A 133 -1.40 23.55 -2.97
N GLU A 134 -2.01 24.61 -2.46
CA GLU A 134 -2.29 24.75 -1.03
C GLU A 134 -3.65 25.42 -0.85
N HIS A 135 -4.63 24.67 -0.33
CA HIS A 135 -5.92 25.23 0.00
C HIS A 135 -6.58 24.50 1.16
N ARG A 136 -7.36 25.22 1.95
CA ARG A 136 -8.36 24.61 2.82
C ARG A 136 -9.52 24.10 1.97
N ILE A 137 -9.71 22.79 1.95
CA ILE A 137 -10.73 22.14 1.11
C ILE A 137 -11.98 21.75 1.90
N VAL A 138 -11.82 21.49 3.20
CA VAL A 138 -12.91 21.18 4.13
C VAL A 138 -12.65 21.81 5.49
N ALA A 139 -13.68 21.92 6.34
CA ALA A 139 -13.58 22.46 7.69
C ALA A 139 -13.22 21.40 8.76
N VAL A 140 -12.93 20.16 8.34
CA VAL A 140 -12.71 18.98 9.19
C VAL A 140 -11.37 18.31 8.86
N LYS A 141 -10.89 17.43 9.74
CA LYS A 141 -9.66 16.66 9.52
C LYS A 141 -9.73 15.84 8.23
N ILE A 142 -8.71 15.93 7.39
CA ILE A 142 -8.52 14.99 6.27
C ILE A 142 -8.07 13.65 6.87
N THR A 143 -8.76 12.55 6.54
CA THR A 143 -8.50 11.23 7.13
C THR A 143 -7.60 10.36 6.27
N ASN A 144 -7.70 10.49 4.94
CA ASN A 144 -6.87 9.73 4.01
C ASN A 144 -6.68 10.49 2.69
N LEU A 145 -5.56 10.22 2.04
CA LEU A 145 -5.23 10.71 0.71
C LEU A 145 -4.80 9.53 -0.15
N THR A 146 -5.24 9.47 -1.41
CA THR A 146 -4.77 8.44 -2.33
C THR A 146 -4.71 8.99 -3.74
N PHE A 147 -3.54 8.89 -4.37
CA PHE A 147 -3.40 9.20 -5.78
C PHE A 147 -4.03 8.10 -6.62
N ILE A 148 -4.77 8.49 -7.65
CA ILE A 148 -5.28 7.59 -8.68
C ILE A 148 -4.32 7.65 -9.87
N GLY A 149 -3.82 6.48 -10.29
CA GLY A 149 -3.04 6.37 -11.51
C GLY A 149 -3.93 6.63 -12.72
N CYS A 150 -3.63 7.68 -13.49
CA CYS A 150 -4.05 7.81 -14.88
C CYS A 150 -2.94 7.18 -15.73
N SER A 151 -3.27 6.14 -16.49
CA SER A 151 -2.29 5.42 -17.29
C SER A 151 -2.04 6.11 -18.65
N ASP A 152 -0.79 5.93 -19.09
CA ASP A 152 -0.29 5.72 -20.45
C ASP A 152 0.17 6.89 -21.35
N ASP A 153 -0.19 8.15 -21.12
CA ASP A 153 0.33 9.23 -21.96
C ASP A 153 1.31 10.15 -21.21
N LEU A 154 2.57 10.11 -21.66
CA LEU A 154 3.69 10.98 -21.25
C LEU A 154 3.41 12.49 -21.43
N ASN A 155 2.24 12.88 -21.93
CA ASN A 155 1.93 14.24 -22.36
C ASN A 155 0.73 14.92 -21.69
N ASP A 156 0.03 14.32 -20.72
CA ASP A 156 -1.02 15.06 -19.99
C ASP A 156 -0.84 14.90 -18.48
N LEU A 157 -0.48 16.00 -17.81
CA LEU A 157 -0.34 16.15 -16.36
C LEU A 157 -1.71 16.09 -15.65
N ASP A 158 -2.43 15.00 -15.84
CA ASP A 158 -3.74 14.73 -15.25
C ASP A 158 -3.57 14.09 -13.86
N MET A 159 -3.17 14.89 -12.87
CA MET A 159 -3.08 14.42 -11.48
C MET A 159 -4.48 14.17 -10.92
N CYS A 160 -4.70 13.00 -10.31
CA CYS A 160 -5.94 12.70 -9.60
C CYS A 160 -5.68 12.33 -8.16
N LEU A 161 -6.39 12.98 -7.26
CA LEU A 161 -6.26 12.79 -5.82
C LEU A 161 -7.63 12.56 -5.20
N VAL A 162 -7.77 11.44 -4.52
CA VAL A 162 -8.91 11.16 -3.66
C VAL A 162 -8.58 11.70 -2.27
N VAL A 163 -9.45 12.57 -1.76
CA VAL A 163 -9.37 13.13 -0.42
C VAL A 163 -10.54 12.61 0.38
N ALA A 164 -10.27 11.86 1.43
CA ALA A 164 -11.30 11.43 2.37
C ALA A 164 -11.30 12.28 3.64
N PHE A 165 -12.49 12.52 4.17
CA PHE A 165 -12.73 13.24 5.40
C PHE A 165 -13.97 12.67 6.11
N PRO A 166 -14.25 13.03 7.37
CA PRO A 166 -15.43 12.53 8.06
C PRO A 166 -16.70 12.79 7.25
N ASN A 167 -17.46 11.71 6.99
CA ASN A 167 -18.72 11.72 6.25
C ASN A 167 -18.63 12.17 4.78
N GLY A 168 -17.46 12.13 4.14
CA GLY A 168 -17.36 12.49 2.72
C GLY A 168 -16.04 12.15 2.04
N LEU A 169 -16.05 12.28 0.72
CA LEU A 169 -14.91 12.03 -0.16
C LEU A 169 -14.94 13.04 -1.31
N SER A 170 -13.82 13.71 -1.56
CA SER A 170 -13.64 14.56 -2.73
C SER A 170 -12.68 13.89 -3.72
N ILE A 171 -13.03 13.90 -5.00
CA ILE A 171 -12.13 13.53 -6.08
C ILE A 171 -11.64 14.83 -6.73
N PHE A 172 -10.35 15.12 -6.58
CA PHE A 172 -9.68 16.24 -7.22
C PHE A 172 -8.96 15.75 -8.47
N ALA A 173 -9.20 16.43 -9.58
CA ALA A 173 -8.44 16.29 -10.80
C ALA A 173 -7.77 17.62 -11.12
N PHE A 174 -6.48 17.58 -11.40
CA PHE A 174 -5.72 18.75 -11.84
C PHE A 174 -5.33 18.51 -13.28
N LYS A 175 -5.71 19.43 -14.17
CA LYS A 175 -5.26 19.50 -15.56
C LYS A 175 -4.72 20.91 -15.77
N ASP A 176 -3.41 21.02 -16.00
CA ASP A 176 -2.69 22.30 -16.10
C ASP A 176 -2.95 23.25 -14.91
N SER A 177 -3.73 24.31 -15.15
CA SER A 177 -4.11 25.34 -14.19
C SER A 177 -5.54 25.19 -13.64
N GLN A 178 -6.30 24.23 -14.15
CA GLN A 178 -7.68 24.00 -13.74
C GLN A 178 -7.76 22.81 -12.78
N SER A 179 -8.48 23.00 -11.68
CA SER A 179 -8.82 21.93 -10.76
C SER A 179 -10.32 21.62 -10.87
N PHE A 180 -10.63 20.36 -11.12
CA PHE A 180 -11.99 19.85 -11.05
C PHE A 180 -12.19 19.07 -9.75
N LYS A 181 -13.34 19.28 -9.12
CA LYS A 181 -13.69 18.66 -7.83
C LYS A 181 -15.06 18.00 -7.93
N ILE A 182 -15.15 16.74 -7.54
CA ILE A 182 -16.41 16.04 -7.28
C ILE A 182 -16.47 15.71 -5.81
N ASP A 183 -17.54 16.14 -5.14
CA ASP A 183 -17.82 15.78 -3.76
C ASP A 183 -18.85 14.65 -3.70
N ILE A 184 -18.56 13.65 -2.87
CA ILE A 184 -19.45 12.55 -2.57
C ILE A 184 -19.68 12.55 -1.06
N ASP A 185 -20.89 12.89 -0.65
CA ASP A 185 -21.27 12.99 0.75
C ASP A 185 -21.77 11.67 1.33
N GLY A 186 -21.76 11.61 2.66
CA GLY A 186 -22.28 10.49 3.44
C GLY A 186 -21.41 9.23 3.32
N ILE A 187 -20.09 9.38 3.15
CA ILE A 187 -19.16 8.25 3.06
C ILE A 187 -18.61 7.90 4.43
N LYS A 188 -18.70 6.62 4.79
CA LYS A 188 -18.16 6.05 6.04
C LYS A 188 -16.74 5.52 5.86
N SER A 189 -16.47 4.86 4.74
CA SER A 189 -15.18 4.25 4.43
C SER A 189 -14.97 4.22 2.91
N HIS A 190 -13.72 4.03 2.46
CA HIS A 190 -13.39 3.89 1.04
C HIS A 190 -12.12 3.06 0.83
N SER A 191 -11.97 2.52 -0.38
CA SER A 191 -10.76 1.91 -0.89
C SER A 191 -10.57 2.32 -2.34
N VAL A 192 -9.33 2.57 -2.74
CA VAL A 192 -8.96 2.98 -4.11
C VAL A 192 -7.95 1.99 -4.66
N PHE A 193 -8.13 1.58 -5.92
CA PHE A 193 -7.15 0.82 -6.67
C PHE A 193 -7.19 1.25 -8.14
N ARG A 194 -6.03 1.69 -8.68
CA ARG A 194 -5.93 2.33 -10.00
C ARG A 194 -6.99 3.43 -10.14
N ASN A 195 -7.86 3.33 -11.16
CA ASN A 195 -8.94 4.28 -11.45
C ASN A 195 -10.30 3.84 -10.91
N TYR A 196 -10.34 2.86 -10.01
CA TYR A 196 -11.57 2.42 -9.35
C TYR A 196 -11.60 2.86 -7.89
N ILE A 197 -12.79 3.24 -7.42
CA ILE A 197 -13.04 3.57 -6.01
C ILE A 197 -14.24 2.75 -5.53
N CYS A 198 -14.05 2.01 -4.44
CA CYS A 198 -15.12 1.40 -3.67
C CYS A 198 -15.36 2.25 -2.43
N TYR A 199 -16.61 2.59 -2.15
CA TYR A 199 -16.97 3.32 -0.94
C TYR A 199 -18.25 2.77 -0.29
N GLU A 200 -18.36 2.96 1.01
CA GLU A 200 -19.54 2.65 1.82
C GLU A 200 -20.24 3.96 2.18
N LYS A 201 -21.52 4.09 1.83
CA LYS A 201 -22.37 5.18 2.28
C LYS A 201 -23.04 4.88 3.62
N VAL A 202 -23.33 5.93 4.38
CA VAL A 202 -24.23 5.88 5.55
C VAL A 202 -25.54 5.22 5.12
N GLY A 203 -25.95 4.18 5.85
CA GLY A 203 -27.07 3.31 5.46
C GLY A 203 -26.67 2.01 4.75
N GLY A 204 -25.37 1.68 4.70
CA GLY A 204 -24.89 0.34 4.31
C GLY A 204 -24.85 0.08 2.80
N ARG A 205 -24.98 1.10 1.95
CA ARG A 205 -24.81 0.95 0.50
C ARG A 205 -23.32 0.97 0.16
N LEU A 206 -22.83 -0.13 -0.39
CA LEU A 206 -21.54 -0.24 -1.05
C LEU A 206 -21.67 0.14 -2.52
N THR A 207 -20.68 0.82 -3.05
CA THR A 207 -20.68 1.24 -4.46
C THR A 207 -19.26 1.24 -4.98
N ILE A 208 -19.07 0.69 -6.18
CA ILE A 208 -17.83 0.78 -6.93
C ILE A 208 -18.06 1.71 -8.12
N ILE A 209 -17.20 2.72 -8.23
CA ILE A 209 -17.15 3.65 -9.35
C ILE A 209 -15.85 3.46 -10.12
N LYS A 210 -15.93 3.65 -11.44
CA LYS A 210 -14.77 3.78 -12.33
C LYS A 210 -14.63 5.23 -12.75
N ILE A 211 -13.41 5.74 -12.68
CA ILE A 211 -13.04 7.07 -13.18
C ILE A 211 -12.40 6.87 -14.54
N SER A 212 -12.97 7.48 -15.57
CA SER A 212 -12.41 7.51 -16.90
C SER A 212 -12.06 8.93 -17.32
N ASN A 213 -10.95 9.05 -18.04
CA ASN A 213 -10.58 10.30 -18.70
C ASN A 213 -11.36 10.39 -20.01
N LEU A 214 -12.19 11.43 -20.14
CA LEU A 214 -12.67 11.91 -21.44
C LEU A 214 -11.94 13.22 -21.73
N ILE A 215 -11.75 13.51 -23.02
CA ILE A 215 -10.85 14.52 -23.62
C ILE A 215 -10.71 15.85 -22.83
N ASP A 216 -11.70 16.31 -22.06
CA ASP A 216 -11.57 17.45 -21.14
C ASP A 216 -12.30 17.31 -19.77
N ARG A 217 -12.85 16.15 -19.45
CA ARG A 217 -13.56 15.92 -18.18
C ARG A 217 -13.41 14.49 -17.71
N ARG A 218 -13.26 14.32 -16.41
CA ARG A 218 -13.35 12.99 -15.80
C ARG A 218 -14.80 12.58 -15.69
N ARG A 219 -15.12 11.41 -16.23
CA ARG A 219 -16.43 10.79 -16.06
C ARG A 219 -16.35 9.81 -14.90
N VAL A 220 -17.29 9.95 -13.96
CA VAL A 220 -17.50 8.97 -12.90
C VAL A 220 -18.65 8.07 -13.34
N GLN A 221 -18.39 6.76 -13.40
CA GLN A 221 -19.40 5.76 -13.74
C GLN A 221 -19.57 4.79 -12.58
N GLU A 222 -20.79 4.65 -12.07
CA GLU A 222 -21.14 3.55 -11.17
C GLU A 222 -21.14 2.24 -11.97
N ILE A 223 -20.31 1.29 -11.58
CA ILE A 223 -20.24 -0.03 -12.22
C ILE A 223 -20.94 -1.10 -11.39
N TRP A 224 -20.98 -0.92 -10.06
CA TRP A 224 -21.59 -1.88 -9.16
C TRP A 224 -22.07 -1.23 -7.86
N PHE A 225 -23.16 -1.73 -7.31
CA PHE A 225 -23.58 -1.40 -5.96
C PHE A 225 -24.25 -2.58 -5.26
N ALA A 226 -24.15 -2.62 -3.94
CA ALA A 226 -24.94 -3.53 -3.12
C ALA A 226 -25.35 -2.84 -1.83
N ARG A 227 -26.41 -3.32 -1.20
CA ARG A 227 -26.82 -2.84 0.12
C ARG A 227 -26.66 -3.96 1.15
N VAL A 228 -25.94 -3.65 2.21
CA VAL A 228 -25.82 -4.52 3.39
C VAL A 228 -26.84 -4.04 4.41
N TYR A 229 -27.82 -4.89 4.72
CA TYR A 229 -28.88 -4.59 5.68
C TYR A 229 -28.53 -5.08 7.08
N SER A 230 -29.06 -4.41 8.09
CA SER A 230 -29.02 -4.87 9.48
C SER A 230 -29.64 -6.27 9.61
N PRO A 231 -29.03 -7.22 10.35
CA PRO A 231 -27.98 -7.03 11.36
C PRO A 231 -26.54 -7.06 10.84
N SER A 232 -26.31 -7.10 9.53
CA SER A 232 -24.96 -7.12 8.96
C SER A 232 -24.35 -5.71 8.87
N TRP A 233 -23.07 -5.58 9.19
CA TRP A 233 -22.28 -4.37 9.00
C TRP A 233 -20.97 -4.69 8.28
N ILE A 234 -20.43 -3.68 7.61
CA ILE A 234 -19.14 -3.78 6.94
C ILE A 234 -18.05 -3.43 7.95
N THR A 235 -17.18 -4.40 8.23
CA THR A 235 -16.02 -4.20 9.11
C THR A 235 -14.91 -3.48 8.33
N CYS A 236 -14.51 -4.01 7.19
CA CYS A 236 -13.56 -3.37 6.28
C CYS A 236 -13.62 -4.02 4.90
N TYR A 237 -13.01 -3.39 3.91
CA TYR A 237 -12.83 -3.93 2.57
C TYR A 237 -11.64 -3.29 1.90
N LYS A 238 -11.15 -3.95 0.86
CA LYS A 238 -10.01 -3.48 0.11
C LYS A 238 -10.13 -3.95 -1.34
N MET A 239 -9.77 -3.03 -2.24
CA MET A 239 -9.68 -3.28 -3.67
C MET A 239 -8.23 -3.60 -4.06
N TRP A 240 -8.11 -4.50 -5.02
CA TRP A 240 -6.85 -4.90 -5.64
C TRP A 240 -7.16 -5.49 -7.02
N ASN A 241 -6.19 -5.51 -7.94
CA ASN A 241 -6.21 -6.12 -9.27
C ASN A 241 -7.54 -6.75 -9.76
N GLY A 242 -8.58 -5.94 -9.99
CA GLY A 242 -9.88 -6.39 -10.48
C GLY A 242 -10.77 -7.18 -9.51
N THR A 243 -10.40 -7.30 -8.25
CA THR A 243 -11.18 -7.94 -7.18
C THR A 243 -11.31 -7.04 -5.95
N CYS A 244 -12.49 -7.00 -5.35
CA CYS A 244 -12.73 -6.32 -4.09
C CYS A 244 -13.15 -7.36 -3.05
N THR A 245 -12.44 -7.40 -1.93
CA THR A 245 -12.78 -8.29 -0.82
C THR A 245 -13.32 -7.50 0.35
N PHE A 246 -14.38 -8.04 0.92
CA PHE A 246 -15.17 -7.46 1.98
C PHE A 246 -15.13 -8.37 3.19
N LEU A 247 -14.90 -7.79 4.36
CA LEU A 247 -15.17 -8.42 5.64
C LEU A 247 -16.47 -7.83 6.18
N ILE A 248 -17.55 -8.61 6.10
CA ILE A 248 -18.89 -8.23 6.57
C ILE A 248 -19.18 -9.05 7.82
N ASN A 249 -19.33 -8.39 8.96
CA ASN A 249 -19.26 -9.00 10.28
C ASN A 249 -17.96 -9.80 10.41
N THR A 250 -18.05 -11.13 10.35
CA THR A 250 -16.94 -12.08 10.38
C THR A 250 -16.82 -12.91 9.09
N THR A 251 -17.67 -12.68 8.10
CA THR A 251 -17.66 -13.42 6.83
C THR A 251 -16.87 -12.64 5.79
N ILE A 252 -15.95 -13.33 5.11
CA ILE A 252 -15.26 -12.79 3.94
C ILE A 252 -16.11 -13.04 2.70
N LYS A 253 -16.31 -11.98 1.92
CA LYS A 253 -16.90 -12.05 0.60
C LYS A 253 -15.99 -11.39 -0.43
N SER A 254 -16.07 -11.81 -1.68
CA SER A 254 -15.29 -11.22 -2.78
C SER A 254 -16.19 -10.88 -3.97
N LEU A 255 -15.76 -9.92 -4.78
CA LEU A 255 -16.41 -9.49 -6.00
C LEU A 255 -15.33 -9.19 -7.04
N SER A 256 -15.43 -9.79 -8.23
CA SER A 256 -14.58 -9.40 -9.36
C SER A 256 -15.24 -8.24 -10.12
N TYR A 257 -14.55 -7.10 -10.22
CA TYR A 257 -15.10 -5.87 -10.80
C TYR A 257 -14.45 -5.42 -12.12
N ASP A 258 -13.35 -6.06 -12.53
CA ASP A 258 -12.67 -5.76 -13.79
C ASP A 258 -13.07 -6.72 -14.92
N THR A 259 -14.21 -7.40 -14.75
CA THR A 259 -14.82 -8.24 -15.80
C THR A 259 -15.68 -7.37 -16.72
N PRO A 260 -15.65 -7.61 -18.04
CA PRO A 260 -16.45 -6.84 -19.00
C PRO A 260 -17.97 -7.02 -18.80
N THR A 261 -18.37 -8.00 -17.98
CA THR A 261 -19.76 -8.41 -17.75
C THR A 261 -20.28 -8.03 -16.37
N ILE A 262 -19.50 -7.34 -15.52
CA ILE A 262 -20.01 -6.97 -14.19
C ILE A 262 -21.30 -6.17 -14.35
N THR A 263 -22.34 -6.63 -13.66
CA THR A 263 -23.62 -5.92 -13.63
C THR A 263 -23.80 -5.22 -12.28
N PRO A 264 -24.58 -4.14 -12.23
CA PRO A 264 -24.79 -3.39 -10.99
C PRO A 264 -25.35 -4.18 -9.81
N LEU A 265 -25.81 -5.41 -10.02
CA LEU A 265 -26.48 -6.28 -9.06
C LEU A 265 -25.78 -7.64 -8.88
N GLU A 266 -24.55 -7.78 -9.37
CA GLU A 266 -23.80 -9.03 -9.19
C GLU A 266 -23.59 -9.33 -7.71
N GLU A 267 -23.91 -10.57 -7.31
CA GLU A 267 -23.83 -10.97 -5.90
C GLU A 267 -22.38 -11.18 -5.47
N MET A 268 -22.07 -10.74 -4.24
CA MET A 268 -20.77 -11.03 -3.64
C MET A 268 -20.68 -12.53 -3.34
N GLN A 269 -19.58 -13.15 -3.75
CA GLN A 269 -19.33 -14.56 -3.47
C GLN A 269 -18.80 -14.72 -2.04
N LYS A 270 -19.47 -15.57 -1.24
CA LYS A 270 -18.97 -15.94 0.09
C LYS A 270 -17.71 -16.79 -0.06
N VAL A 271 -16.65 -16.41 0.64
CA VAL A 271 -15.36 -17.12 0.64
C VAL A 271 -15.24 -17.99 1.88
N THR A 272 -15.29 -17.40 3.07
CA THR A 272 -15.15 -18.14 4.34
C THR A 272 -15.70 -17.35 5.53
N ASP A 273 -15.93 -18.04 6.65
CA ASP A 273 -16.30 -17.43 7.93
C ASP A 273 -15.11 -17.43 8.89
N LEU A 274 -14.86 -16.28 9.52
CA LEU A 274 -13.73 -16.07 10.41
C LEU A 274 -14.13 -16.03 11.88
N TRP A 275 -13.15 -16.37 12.73
CA TRP A 275 -13.31 -16.37 14.18
C TRP A 275 -12.17 -15.59 14.80
N PHE A 276 -12.49 -14.37 15.20
CA PHE A 276 -11.57 -13.42 15.85
C PHE A 276 -11.49 -13.67 17.35
N TYR A 277 -10.41 -13.21 17.97
CA TYR A 277 -10.21 -13.30 19.43
C TYR A 277 -11.35 -12.62 20.21
N ALA A 278 -11.75 -11.42 19.78
CA ALA A 278 -12.84 -10.65 20.37
C ALA A 278 -13.77 -10.12 19.27
N PRO A 279 -15.03 -9.75 19.61
CA PRO A 279 -15.95 -9.16 18.65
C PRO A 279 -15.37 -7.91 17.99
N LEU A 280 -15.44 -7.86 16.66
CA LEU A 280 -14.95 -6.73 15.85
C LEU A 280 -15.78 -5.43 16.04
N MET A 281 -16.83 -5.51 16.84
CA MET A 281 -17.79 -4.43 17.13
C MET A 281 -17.31 -3.45 18.20
N ILE A 282 -16.12 -3.66 18.76
CA ILE A 282 -15.59 -2.79 19.81
C ILE A 282 -14.90 -1.60 19.13
N ASN A 283 -15.29 -0.37 19.51
CA ASN A 283 -14.67 0.89 19.06
C ASN A 283 -13.14 0.94 19.24
N SER A 284 -12.59 0.03 20.04
CA SER A 284 -11.19 -0.11 20.33
C SER A 284 -10.43 -1.02 19.36
N SER A 285 -11.11 -1.62 18.38
CA SER A 285 -10.50 -2.49 17.37
C SER A 285 -10.38 -1.80 16.00
N VAL A 286 -9.26 -2.04 15.31
CA VAL A 286 -9.02 -1.56 13.94
C VAL A 286 -8.63 -2.75 13.07
N THR A 287 -9.59 -3.21 12.27
CA THR A 287 -9.40 -4.31 11.32
C THR A 287 -9.16 -3.76 9.92
N LYS A 288 -8.10 -4.22 9.26
CA LYS A 288 -7.84 -3.91 7.85
C LYS A 288 -7.43 -5.16 7.10
N ILE A 289 -7.90 -5.25 5.86
CA ILE A 289 -7.41 -6.25 4.92
C ILE A 289 -6.20 -5.66 4.21
N TYR A 290 -5.05 -6.30 4.37
CA TYR A 290 -3.78 -5.84 3.78
C TYR A 290 -3.51 -6.54 2.46
N ARG A 291 -3.95 -7.80 2.31
CA ARG A 291 -3.94 -8.57 1.05
C ARG A 291 -5.14 -9.49 0.99
N ASP A 292 -5.39 -10.08 -0.17
CA ASP A 292 -6.47 -11.06 -0.43
C ASP A 292 -6.56 -12.15 0.64
N ASN A 293 -5.41 -12.57 1.17
CA ASN A 293 -5.28 -13.63 2.16
C ASN A 293 -4.83 -13.17 3.54
N VAL A 294 -4.66 -11.86 3.80
CA VAL A 294 -4.12 -11.38 5.08
C VAL A 294 -4.93 -10.23 5.63
N ILE A 295 -5.46 -10.47 6.83
CA ILE A 295 -6.22 -9.51 7.62
C ILE A 295 -5.47 -9.31 8.92
N ILE A 296 -5.30 -8.04 9.30
CA ILE A 296 -4.70 -7.69 10.59
C ILE A 296 -5.73 -6.89 11.36
N ASN A 297 -6.01 -7.35 12.58
CA ASN A 297 -6.80 -6.62 13.55
C ASN A 297 -5.92 -6.17 14.71
N VAL A 298 -6.10 -4.92 15.11
CA VAL A 298 -5.41 -4.33 16.26
C VAL A 298 -6.44 -4.02 17.32
N TYR A 299 -6.34 -4.69 18.46
CA TYR A 299 -7.18 -4.48 19.63
C TYR A 299 -6.51 -3.52 20.59
N LYS A 300 -7.21 -2.45 20.96
CA LYS A 300 -6.80 -1.54 22.03
C LYS A 300 -7.66 -1.78 23.26
N ASN A 301 -7.06 -1.72 24.44
CA ASN A 301 -7.79 -1.75 25.68
C ASN A 301 -8.35 -0.33 25.95
N ASN A 302 -9.65 -0.15 25.76
CA ASN A 302 -10.34 1.07 26.14
C ASN A 302 -10.84 0.95 27.58
N VAL A 303 -9.97 1.22 28.55
CA VAL A 303 -10.27 1.23 30.00
C VAL A 303 -11.44 2.15 30.36
N THR A 304 -11.77 3.12 29.50
CA THR A 304 -12.76 4.18 29.77
C THR A 304 -14.22 3.80 29.52
N THR A 305 -14.51 2.65 28.90
CA THR A 305 -15.91 2.19 28.71
C THR A 305 -16.23 1.09 29.71
N TRP A 306 -17.15 1.38 30.64
CA TRP A 306 -17.80 0.37 31.50
C TRP A 306 -18.67 -0.55 30.64
N SER A 307 -18.03 -1.39 29.82
CA SER A 307 -18.69 -2.51 29.17
C SER A 307 -18.73 -3.67 30.16
N PRO A 308 -19.89 -4.33 30.37
CA PRO A 308 -19.98 -5.54 31.18
C PRO A 308 -19.21 -6.73 30.56
N HIS A 309 -18.79 -6.60 29.29
CA HIS A 309 -17.91 -7.53 28.59
C HIS A 309 -16.49 -6.96 28.54
N ARG A 310 -15.67 -7.27 29.55
CA ARG A 310 -14.22 -7.03 29.52
C ARG A 310 -13.54 -8.11 28.67
N ASP A 311 -13.80 -8.13 27.37
CA ASP A 311 -13.28 -9.21 26.52
C ASP A 311 -11.80 -9.00 26.13
N ILE A 312 -11.27 -7.77 26.29
CA ILE A 312 -9.89 -7.41 25.94
C ILE A 312 -9.23 -6.75 27.16
N MET A 313 -8.33 -7.47 27.81
CA MET A 313 -7.59 -6.97 28.99
C MET A 313 -6.31 -6.22 28.62
N GLU A 314 -5.76 -6.48 27.43
CA GLU A 314 -4.49 -5.94 26.98
C GLU A 314 -4.56 -5.59 25.49
N ASP A 315 -3.57 -4.84 25.05
CA ASP A 315 -3.39 -4.45 23.66
C ASP A 315 -2.83 -5.64 22.86
N TYR A 316 -3.61 -6.14 21.89
CA TYR A 316 -3.22 -7.26 21.03
C TYR A 316 -3.22 -6.90 19.54
N ILE A 317 -2.39 -7.61 18.78
CA ILE A 317 -2.45 -7.66 17.32
C ILE A 317 -2.75 -9.09 16.90
N GLU A 318 -3.82 -9.27 16.13
CA GLU A 318 -4.24 -10.55 15.57
C GLU A 318 -4.05 -10.53 14.05
N ILE A 319 -3.28 -11.49 13.55
CA ILE A 319 -3.05 -11.70 12.12
C ILE A 319 -3.82 -12.95 11.72
N VAL A 320 -4.76 -12.78 10.79
CA VAL A 320 -5.55 -13.86 10.18
C VAL A 320 -5.05 -14.08 8.77
N ILE A 321 -4.69 -15.32 8.46
CA ILE A 321 -4.11 -15.74 7.18
C ILE A 321 -5.06 -16.76 6.56
N LEU A 322 -5.57 -16.45 5.37
CA LEU A 322 -6.48 -17.31 4.62
C LEU A 322 -5.68 -18.26 3.73
N ASP A 323 -6.08 -19.52 3.73
CA ASP A 323 -5.62 -20.53 2.78
C ASP A 323 -6.61 -20.66 1.61
N LYS A 324 -6.15 -21.27 0.52
CA LYS A 324 -6.94 -21.44 -0.71
C LYS A 324 -8.21 -22.29 -0.52
N GLU A 325 -8.24 -23.15 0.49
CA GLU A 325 -9.31 -24.14 0.73
C GLU A 325 -10.27 -23.70 1.84
N THR A 326 -10.59 -22.41 1.95
CA THR A 326 -11.49 -21.81 2.99
C THR A 326 -11.01 -21.93 4.45
N HIS A 327 -9.92 -22.65 4.70
CA HIS A 327 -9.24 -22.68 5.99
C HIS A 327 -8.53 -21.36 6.28
N PHE A 328 -8.40 -21.01 7.55
CA PHE A 328 -7.58 -19.89 7.98
C PHE A 328 -6.74 -20.28 9.20
N SER A 329 -5.58 -19.64 9.31
CA SER A 329 -4.75 -19.69 10.52
C SER A 329 -4.75 -18.31 11.16
N LYS A 330 -4.59 -18.27 12.48
CA LYS A 330 -4.52 -17.02 13.22
C LYS A 330 -3.32 -17.00 14.14
N LYS A 331 -2.76 -15.81 14.33
CA LYS A 331 -1.69 -15.55 15.28
C LYS A 331 -2.07 -14.33 16.10
N LEU A 332 -1.93 -14.44 17.41
CA LEU A 332 -2.21 -13.37 18.35
C LEU A 332 -0.92 -12.99 19.06
N PHE A 333 -0.63 -11.70 19.13
CA PHE A 333 0.55 -11.17 19.81
C PHE A 333 0.16 -10.05 20.76
N ASN A 334 0.77 -10.03 21.94
CA ASN A 334 0.66 -8.92 22.89
C ASN A 334 1.56 -7.77 22.43
N MET A 335 1.00 -6.56 22.28
CA MET A 335 1.74 -5.39 21.80
C MET A 335 2.75 -4.86 22.82
N LEU A 336 2.41 -4.88 24.13
CA LEU A 336 3.28 -4.39 25.19
C LEU A 336 4.53 -5.27 25.36
N GLU A 337 4.40 -6.58 25.20
CA GLU A 337 5.54 -7.50 25.24
C GLU A 337 6.56 -7.21 24.13
N ILE A 338 6.08 -6.85 22.94
CA ILE A 338 6.89 -6.75 21.73
C ILE A 338 7.45 -5.34 21.56
N PHE A 339 6.55 -4.36 21.54
CA PHE A 339 6.89 -2.98 21.18
C PHE A 339 7.11 -2.11 22.41
N LYS A 340 6.55 -2.48 23.57
CA LYS A 340 6.50 -1.64 24.79
C LYS A 340 5.82 -0.27 24.59
N CYS A 341 5.09 -0.12 23.50
CA CYS A 341 4.42 1.10 23.06
C CYS A 341 3.24 0.73 22.15
N ASN A 342 2.38 1.71 21.83
CA ASN A 342 1.16 1.41 21.08
C ASN A 342 1.40 1.50 19.57
N ILE A 343 0.78 0.61 18.81
CA ILE A 343 0.77 0.71 17.35
C ILE A 343 -0.18 1.84 16.93
N THR A 344 0.35 2.74 16.10
CA THR A 344 -0.40 3.88 15.55
C THR A 344 -0.63 3.73 14.06
N CYS A 345 0.28 3.08 13.34
CA CYS A 345 0.11 2.76 11.94
C CYS A 345 0.74 1.42 11.57
N ILE A 346 0.10 0.72 10.65
CA ILE A 346 0.64 -0.47 10.00
C ILE A 346 0.58 -0.22 8.50
N PHE A 347 1.68 -0.50 7.82
CA PHE A 347 1.82 -0.29 6.40
C PHE A 347 2.47 -1.51 5.77
N LEU A 348 1.79 -2.13 4.81
CA LEU A 348 2.31 -3.25 4.04
C LEU A 348 2.60 -2.77 2.63
N TYR A 349 3.78 -3.10 2.11
CA TYR A 349 4.11 -2.87 0.73
C TYR A 349 5.19 -3.83 0.22
N GLY A 350 4.92 -4.50 -0.90
CA GLY A 350 5.76 -5.56 -1.42
C GLY A 350 5.93 -6.66 -0.38
N ASN A 351 7.18 -7.10 -0.16
CA ASN A 351 7.56 -8.06 0.87
C ASN A 351 7.84 -7.44 2.25
N LEU A 352 7.42 -6.20 2.51
CA LEU A 352 7.72 -5.49 3.75
C LEU A 352 6.47 -5.09 4.52
N LEU A 353 6.45 -5.47 5.79
CA LEU A 353 5.52 -4.95 6.78
C LEU A 353 6.25 -3.95 7.67
N LEU A 354 5.71 -2.74 7.73
CA LEU A 354 6.17 -1.65 8.59
C LEU A 354 5.15 -1.38 9.69
N ILE A 355 5.62 -1.33 10.93
CA ILE A 355 4.80 -0.99 12.09
C ILE A 355 5.36 0.26 12.72
N GLY A 356 4.55 1.32 12.75
CA GLY A 356 4.89 2.58 13.39
C GLY A 356 4.17 2.74 14.72
N THR A 357 4.86 3.34 15.69
CA THR A 357 4.40 3.43 17.07
C THR A 357 4.16 4.87 17.54
N ASP A 358 3.49 5.01 18.68
CA ASP A 358 3.26 6.30 19.33
C ASP A 358 4.53 6.96 19.89
N CYS A 359 5.61 6.19 20.10
CA CYS A 359 6.91 6.72 20.52
C CYS A 359 7.78 7.22 19.35
N GLY A 360 7.33 7.10 18.09
CA GLY A 360 8.11 7.54 16.93
C GLY A 360 9.11 6.52 16.40
N GLU A 361 8.89 5.25 16.73
CA GLU A 361 9.73 4.14 16.28
C GLU A 361 9.07 3.38 15.14
N LEU A 362 9.91 2.89 14.21
CA LEU A 362 9.51 2.15 13.04
C LEU A 362 10.18 0.78 13.04
N TYR A 363 9.35 -0.26 12.99
CA TYR A 363 9.78 -1.65 12.96
C TYR A 363 9.60 -2.23 11.56
N TYR A 364 10.64 -2.90 11.06
CA TYR A 364 10.71 -3.48 9.73
C TYR A 364 10.64 -4.99 9.83
N TYR A 365 9.73 -5.58 9.06
CA TYR A 365 9.57 -7.02 8.92
C TYR A 365 9.63 -7.41 7.45
N HIS A 366 10.56 -8.30 7.11
CA HIS A 366 10.57 -9.01 5.84
C HIS A 366 9.57 -10.16 5.91
N ILE A 367 8.62 -10.17 4.97
CA ILE A 367 7.58 -11.18 4.88
C ILE A 367 7.91 -12.13 3.73
N SER A 368 8.67 -13.17 4.02
CA SER A 368 8.86 -14.30 3.11
C SER A 368 7.63 -15.22 3.08
N ASN A 369 7.04 -15.48 4.25
CA ASN A 369 5.84 -16.29 4.41
C ASN A 369 5.04 -15.84 5.64
N TRP A 370 3.78 -15.48 5.42
CA TRP A 370 2.86 -15.09 6.49
C TRP A 370 2.67 -16.19 7.55
N LYS A 371 2.68 -17.47 7.16
CA LYS A 371 2.53 -18.59 8.11
C LYS A 371 3.67 -18.65 9.13
N ASN A 372 4.84 -18.08 8.81
CA ASN A 372 6.02 -18.09 9.68
C ASN A 372 6.27 -16.74 10.34
N ILE A 373 5.39 -15.75 10.17
CA ILE A 373 5.58 -14.43 10.76
C ILE A 373 5.60 -14.51 12.30
N ASP A 374 6.61 -13.92 12.92
CA ASP A 374 6.69 -13.70 14.36
C ASP A 374 7.02 -12.23 14.61
N LEU A 375 6.10 -11.49 15.21
CA LEU A 375 6.30 -10.07 15.47
C LEU A 375 7.39 -9.81 16.53
N LYS A 376 7.79 -10.81 17.31
CA LYS A 376 8.92 -10.72 18.26
C LYS A 376 10.27 -10.59 17.52
N GLN A 377 10.34 -11.04 16.27
CA GLN A 377 11.57 -11.07 15.47
C GLN A 377 11.51 -10.04 14.33
N TYR A 378 11.65 -8.76 14.65
CA TYR A 378 11.80 -7.72 13.63
C TYR A 378 13.19 -7.77 12.99
N ASN A 379 13.29 -7.45 11.69
CA ASN A 379 14.57 -7.41 10.97
C ASN A 379 15.36 -6.14 11.27
N HIS A 380 14.66 -5.02 11.47
CA HIS A 380 15.29 -3.75 11.81
C HIS A 380 14.34 -2.87 12.63
N ARG A 381 14.89 -2.05 13.51
CA ARG A 381 14.18 -1.03 14.28
C ARG A 381 14.89 0.30 14.09
N GLN A 382 14.13 1.32 13.73
CA GLN A 382 14.64 2.66 13.51
C GLN A 382 13.85 3.68 14.31
N ILE A 383 14.56 4.60 14.96
CA ILE A 383 13.94 5.75 15.63
C ILE A 383 13.82 6.87 14.59
N VAL A 384 12.60 7.22 14.21
CA VAL A 384 12.34 8.29 13.23
C VAL A 384 12.19 9.64 13.92
N GLY A 385 11.66 9.65 15.13
CA GLY A 385 11.50 10.85 15.94
C GLY A 385 10.96 10.52 17.33
N ARG A 386 10.42 11.54 18.02
CA ARG A 386 9.83 11.41 19.36
C ARG A 386 8.31 11.54 19.38
N HIS A 387 7.69 11.48 18.20
CA HIS A 387 6.27 11.73 18.03
C HIS A 387 5.60 10.54 17.35
N PRO A 388 4.30 10.30 17.64
CA PRO A 388 3.55 9.22 17.02
C PRO A 388 3.66 9.22 15.50
N ILE A 389 3.94 8.05 14.93
CA ILE A 389 3.90 7.85 13.48
C ILE A 389 2.43 7.71 13.07
N ILE A 390 1.93 8.64 12.27
CA ILE A 390 0.51 8.72 11.92
C ILE A 390 0.19 8.09 10.56
N ALA A 391 1.11 8.18 9.61
CA ALA A 391 0.95 7.61 8.28
C ALA A 391 2.31 7.35 7.63
N ILE A 392 2.34 6.30 6.80
CA ILE A 392 3.49 5.92 5.99
C ILE A 392 3.02 5.86 4.55
N ALA A 393 3.80 6.43 3.64
CA ALA A 393 3.64 6.25 2.21
C ALA A 393 4.95 5.76 1.60
N VAL A 394 4.90 5.16 0.42
CA VAL A 394 6.10 4.64 -0.24
C VAL A 394 6.11 5.01 -1.71
N LYS A 395 7.27 5.45 -2.17
CA LYS A 395 7.59 5.75 -3.56
C LYS A 395 8.73 4.86 -4.02
N GLU A 396 8.58 4.35 -5.22
CA GLU A 396 9.63 3.66 -5.94
C GLU A 396 10.38 4.66 -6.81
N PHE A 397 11.70 4.59 -6.76
CA PHE A 397 12.60 5.20 -7.71
C PHE A 397 13.35 4.09 -8.43
N GLU A 398 13.96 4.40 -9.56
CA GLU A 398 14.73 3.44 -10.36
C GLU A 398 15.74 2.65 -9.51
N LYS A 399 16.39 3.33 -8.56
CA LYS A 399 17.49 2.75 -7.77
C LYS A 399 17.20 2.53 -6.29
N GLU A 400 16.02 2.90 -5.82
CA GLU A 400 15.71 2.75 -4.39
C GLU A 400 14.23 2.87 -4.11
N ARG A 401 13.84 2.33 -2.95
CA ARG A 401 12.53 2.56 -2.36
C ARG A 401 12.68 3.59 -1.25
N ARG A 402 11.83 4.63 -1.29
CA ARG A 402 11.75 5.63 -0.22
C ARG A 402 10.41 5.58 0.49
N PHE A 403 10.46 5.52 1.81
CA PHE A 403 9.32 5.64 2.70
C PHE A 403 9.21 7.07 3.21
N TYR A 404 8.00 7.61 3.17
CA TYR A 404 7.66 8.91 3.73
C TYR A 404 6.90 8.64 5.02
N VAL A 405 7.59 8.84 6.14
CA VAL A 405 7.09 8.55 7.49
C VAL A 405 6.66 9.85 8.12
N SER A 406 5.36 10.00 8.34
CA SER A 406 4.79 11.23 8.87
C SER A 406 4.46 11.11 10.35
N SER A 407 4.78 12.17 11.08
CA SER A 407 4.25 12.50 12.40
C SER A 407 3.35 13.72 12.28
N ARG A 408 2.73 14.16 13.37
CA ARG A 408 1.89 15.39 13.36
C ARG A 408 2.64 16.67 12.94
N PHE A 409 3.97 16.69 13.06
CA PHE A 409 4.80 17.90 12.93
C PHE A 409 5.86 17.82 11.83
N ALA A 410 6.13 16.63 11.31
CA ALA A 410 7.22 16.43 10.36
C ALA A 410 6.99 15.19 9.52
N ILE A 411 7.54 15.23 8.30
CA ILE A 411 7.70 14.07 7.43
C ILE A 411 9.19 13.77 7.36
N HIS A 412 9.54 12.50 7.50
CA HIS A 412 10.89 11.99 7.33
C HIS A 412 10.93 11.06 6.13
N GLU A 413 11.93 11.23 5.30
CA GLU A 413 12.25 10.33 4.19
C GLU A 413 13.22 9.27 4.72
N VAL A 414 12.82 8.01 4.61
CA VAL A 414 13.68 6.86 4.90
C VAL A 414 13.90 6.09 3.62
N ALA A 415 15.14 6.00 3.18
CA ALA A 415 15.53 5.22 2.01
C ALA A 415 16.41 4.04 2.45
N GLY A 416 16.40 2.99 1.64
CA GLY A 416 17.30 1.86 1.82
C GLY A 416 17.77 1.36 0.47
N PHE A 417 19.05 1.03 0.38
CA PHE A 417 19.65 0.44 -0.82
C PHE A 417 20.68 -0.61 -0.43
N MET A 418 20.99 -1.51 -1.37
CA MET A 418 22.11 -2.43 -1.23
C MET A 418 23.30 -1.87 -2.04
N PRO A 419 24.40 -1.46 -1.38
CA PRO A 419 25.57 -0.88 -2.06
C PRO A 419 26.17 -1.79 -3.14
N ASN A 420 26.05 -3.10 -2.97
CA ASN A 420 26.60 -4.09 -3.91
C ASN A 420 25.64 -4.41 -5.08
N VAL A 421 24.48 -3.77 -5.15
CA VAL A 421 23.49 -3.97 -6.22
C VAL A 421 23.39 -2.74 -7.12
N TYR A 422 23.61 -1.56 -6.55
CA TYR A 422 23.62 -0.30 -7.28
C TYR A 422 25.06 0.20 -7.42
N PRO A 423 25.56 0.40 -8.65
CA PRO A 423 26.91 0.91 -8.89
C PRO A 423 27.08 2.37 -8.50
#